data_AF-A0A4Q3RPA7-F1
#
_entry.id   AF-A0A4Q3RPA7-F1
#
_cell.length_a   1.000
_cell.length_b   1.000
_cell.length_c   1.000
_cell.angle_alpha   90.00
_cell.angle_beta   90.00
_cell.angle_gamma   90.00
#
_symmetry.space_group_name_H-M   'P 1'
#
loop_
_entity.id
_entity.type
_entity.pdbx_description
1 polymer ?
#
loop_
_entity_poly.entity_id
_entity_poly.type
_entity_poly.pdbx_seq_one_letter_code
_entity_poly.pdbx_strand_id
1 'polypeptide(L)'
;MNIKKFKCLAIALLSMGATIVQAQQPAAAPAGNYNPHDAFSPLFYTQNGNSYRSASGYPGPNYWQNRADYNIAVNLDEATSTVSGTISITYKNNSPDQLPFVWLMLEQNSFADNSRGAQITGLRSRYGKQGEIMTGGYTIKNLSVTRKGKAVNFSSIVEDTRMQLRFDDAMTAN
;
A
#
# COMPACT_ATOMS: atom_id res chain seq x y z
N MET A 1 41.93 67.72 -29.43
CA MET A 1 41.18 68.24 -28.25
C MET A 1 40.16 67.17 -27.85
N ASN A 2 40.22 66.71 -26.58
CA ASN A 2 39.34 65.76 -25.84
C ASN A 2 39.28 64.29 -26.36
N ILE A 3 40.00 63.30 -25.80
CA ILE A 3 39.97 62.67 -24.44
C ILE A 3 38.58 62.00 -24.21
N LYS A 4 38.40 60.67 -24.13
CA LYS A 4 38.90 59.74 -23.09
C LYS A 4 38.94 58.26 -23.53
N LYS A 5 39.90 57.57 -22.92
CA LYS A 5 40.24 56.14 -22.96
C LYS A 5 39.21 55.30 -22.20
N PHE A 6 39.00 54.04 -22.60
CA PHE A 6 38.91 52.94 -21.63
C PHE A 6 39.59 51.68 -22.18
N LYS A 7 40.41 51.07 -21.33
CA LYS A 7 41.33 49.96 -21.57
C LYS A 7 40.64 48.61 -21.30
N CYS A 8 41.42 47.54 -21.54
CA CYS A 8 41.28 46.15 -21.06
C CYS A 8 40.72 45.22 -22.14
N LEU A 9 41.31 44.07 -22.48
CA LEU A 9 42.49 43.35 -21.98
C LEU A 9 42.78 42.27 -23.04
N ALA A 10 44.06 42.06 -23.39
CA ALA A 10 44.50 40.90 -24.17
C ALA A 10 44.38 39.60 -23.36
N ILE A 11 44.69 38.44 -23.99
CA ILE A 11 44.84 37.04 -23.47
C ILE A 11 43.75 36.14 -24.09
N ALA A 12 43.98 34.98 -24.72
CA ALA A 12 45.17 34.18 -24.97
C ALA A 12 44.86 33.00 -25.91
N LEU A 13 45.93 32.50 -26.53
CA LEU A 13 46.24 31.10 -26.89
C LEU A 13 45.21 30.27 -27.67
N LEU A 14 45.51 30.13 -28.97
CA LEU A 14 45.23 28.95 -29.78
C LEU A 14 46.03 27.75 -29.22
N SER A 15 45.35 26.74 -28.68
CA SER A 15 45.96 25.43 -28.38
C SER A 15 45.25 24.32 -29.15
N MET A 16 46.07 23.52 -29.83
CA MET A 16 45.74 22.29 -30.52
C MET A 16 45.08 21.27 -29.60
N GLY A 17 44.10 20.53 -30.14
CA GLY A 17 43.56 19.34 -29.50
C GLY A 17 42.46 18.72 -30.35
N ALA A 18 42.82 18.02 -31.43
CA ALA A 18 41.89 17.15 -32.13
C ALA A 18 41.58 15.95 -31.21
N THR A 19 40.44 16.00 -30.52
CA THR A 19 39.92 14.86 -29.76
C THR A 19 39.21 13.93 -30.72
N ILE A 20 39.84 12.79 -30.98
CA ILE A 20 39.22 11.66 -31.68
C ILE A 20 38.19 11.08 -30.71
N VAL A 21 36.90 11.30 -30.98
CA VAL A 21 35.83 10.63 -30.25
C VAL A 21 35.79 9.18 -30.73
N GLN A 22 36.46 8.28 -30.01
CA GLN A 22 36.16 6.85 -30.15
C GLN A 22 34.80 6.60 -29.52
N ALA A 23 33.82 6.24 -30.35
CA ALA A 23 32.57 5.69 -29.88
C ALA A 23 32.89 4.42 -29.08
N GLN A 24 32.70 4.45 -27.76
CA GLN A 24 32.73 3.24 -26.95
C GLN A 24 31.56 2.36 -27.39
N GLN A 25 31.88 1.22 -28.01
CA GLN A 25 30.89 0.18 -28.26
C GLN A 25 30.28 -0.21 -26.91
N PRO A 26 28.94 -0.15 -26.75
CA PRO A 26 28.31 -0.55 -25.50
C PRO A 26 28.76 -1.96 -25.15
N ALA A 27 29.25 -2.15 -23.93
CA ALA A 27 29.63 -3.46 -23.43
C ALA A 27 28.45 -4.41 -23.65
N ALA A 28 28.72 -5.55 -24.29
CA ALA A 28 27.70 -6.58 -24.46
C ALA A 28 27.12 -6.89 -23.08
N ALA A 29 25.79 -6.83 -22.96
CA ALA A 29 25.11 -7.23 -21.74
C ALA A 29 25.60 -8.63 -21.36
N PRO A 30 25.91 -8.89 -20.08
CA PRO A 30 26.35 -10.22 -19.65
C PRO A 30 25.33 -11.24 -20.16
N ALA A 31 25.82 -12.27 -20.85
CA ALA A 31 24.97 -13.35 -21.33
C ALA A 31 24.25 -13.95 -20.11
N GLY A 32 22.96 -13.64 -19.97
CA GLY A 32 22.17 -14.11 -18.86
C GLY A 32 22.04 -15.64 -18.94
N ASN A 33 22.13 -16.31 -17.80
CA ASN A 33 21.86 -17.75 -17.69
C ASN A 33 20.35 -18.06 -17.80
N TYR A 34 19.63 -17.30 -18.64
CA TYR A 34 18.20 -17.43 -18.84
C TYR A 34 17.94 -18.53 -19.87
N ASN A 35 17.26 -19.58 -19.44
CA ASN A 35 16.77 -20.64 -20.31
C ASN A 35 15.24 -20.52 -20.45
N PRO A 36 14.71 -20.16 -21.63
CA PRO A 36 13.27 -20.05 -21.86
C PRO A 36 12.51 -21.36 -21.58
N HIS A 37 13.16 -22.52 -21.75
CA HIS A 37 12.53 -23.82 -21.48
C HIS A 37 12.18 -24.01 -20.00
N ASP A 38 12.91 -23.40 -19.08
CA ASP A 38 12.64 -23.55 -17.65
C ASP A 38 11.37 -22.80 -17.26
N ALA A 39 11.07 -21.68 -17.92
CA ALA A 39 9.85 -20.91 -17.70
C ALA A 39 8.57 -21.64 -18.20
N PHE A 40 8.71 -22.53 -19.19
CA PHE A 40 7.62 -23.28 -19.80
C PHE A 40 7.75 -24.80 -19.61
N SER A 41 8.57 -25.23 -18.64
CA SER A 41 8.76 -26.65 -18.34
C SER A 41 7.43 -27.27 -17.91
N PRO A 42 7.04 -28.45 -18.43
CA PRO A 42 5.79 -29.11 -18.04
C PRO A 42 5.75 -29.53 -16.56
N LEU A 43 6.89 -29.45 -15.86
CA LEU A 43 7.02 -29.71 -14.42
C LEU A 43 6.72 -28.45 -13.59
N PHE A 44 5.56 -27.83 -13.79
CA PHE A 44 5.18 -26.60 -13.08
C PHE A 44 5.07 -26.77 -11.56
N TYR A 45 4.80 -27.98 -11.06
CA TYR A 45 4.64 -28.28 -9.64
C TYR A 45 5.84 -29.02 -9.07
N THR A 46 6.96 -28.32 -8.90
CA THR A 46 8.16 -28.87 -8.22
C THR A 46 7.98 -28.97 -6.70
N GLN A 47 6.90 -28.39 -6.15
CA GLN A 47 6.57 -28.44 -4.73
C GLN A 47 5.37 -29.35 -4.49
N ASN A 48 5.64 -30.55 -3.98
CA ASN A 48 4.64 -31.33 -3.27
C ASN A 48 4.26 -30.53 -2.02
N GLY A 49 2.96 -30.27 -1.81
CA GLY A 49 2.50 -29.36 -0.76
C GLY A 49 3.11 -29.58 0.63
N ASN A 50 2.97 -28.59 1.51
CA ASN A 50 3.56 -28.57 2.85
C ASN A 50 2.51 -28.77 3.95
N SER A 51 2.92 -28.60 5.20
CA SER A 51 2.05 -28.73 6.38
C SER A 51 0.87 -27.75 6.39
N TYR A 52 0.95 -26.64 5.66
CA TYR A 52 -0.09 -25.62 5.58
C TYR A 52 -0.98 -25.76 4.33
N ARG A 53 -0.47 -26.32 3.22
CA ARG A 53 -1.23 -26.52 1.99
C ARG A 53 -0.83 -27.82 1.31
N SER A 54 -1.77 -28.75 1.13
CA SER A 54 -1.53 -30.06 0.51
C SER A 54 -1.16 -29.94 -0.98
N ALA A 55 -0.62 -31.01 -1.56
CA ALA A 55 -0.37 -31.10 -3.00
C ALA A 55 -1.65 -30.97 -3.86
N SER A 56 -2.81 -31.24 -3.28
CA SER A 56 -4.12 -31.03 -3.92
C SER A 56 -4.67 -29.59 -3.76
N GLY A 57 -3.91 -28.69 -3.12
CA GLY A 57 -4.30 -27.29 -2.90
C GLY A 57 -5.21 -27.05 -1.70
N TYR A 58 -5.68 -28.11 -1.03
CA TYR A 58 -6.50 -28.02 0.19
C TYR A 58 -5.66 -27.58 1.41
N PRO A 59 -6.30 -27.02 2.45
CA PRO A 59 -5.70 -26.83 3.75
C PRO A 59 -4.96 -28.07 4.25
N GLY A 60 -3.69 -27.90 4.63
CA GLY A 60 -2.90 -28.94 5.30
C GLY A 60 -3.23 -29.04 6.80
N PRO A 61 -2.65 -30.02 7.52
CA PRO A 61 -2.91 -30.24 8.94
C PRO A 61 -2.60 -29.04 9.86
N ASN A 62 -1.62 -28.22 9.49
CA ASN A 62 -1.22 -27.03 10.25
C ASN A 62 -1.82 -25.73 9.70
N TYR A 63 -2.78 -25.84 8.77
CA TYR A 63 -3.45 -24.68 8.21
C TYR A 63 -4.24 -23.93 9.28
N TRP A 64 -4.19 -22.60 9.22
CA TRP A 64 -4.92 -21.72 10.13
C TRP A 64 -5.56 -20.57 9.37
N GLN A 65 -6.63 -20.01 9.94
CA GLN A 65 -7.29 -18.79 9.48
C GLN A 65 -7.70 -17.98 10.69
N ASN A 66 -7.38 -16.70 10.71
CA ASN A 66 -7.94 -15.79 11.72
C ASN A 66 -9.44 -15.62 11.50
N ARG A 67 -10.16 -15.32 12.58
CA ARG A 67 -11.61 -15.13 12.55
C ARG A 67 -11.95 -13.72 13.04
N ALA A 68 -12.89 -13.09 12.35
CA ALA A 68 -13.47 -11.82 12.75
C ALA A 68 -14.99 -11.94 12.73
N ASP A 69 -15.61 -11.70 13.87
CA ASP A 69 -17.06 -11.64 14.02
C ASP A 69 -17.50 -10.20 14.16
N TYR A 70 -18.53 -9.82 13.42
CA TYR A 70 -19.03 -8.46 13.37
C TYR A 70 -20.45 -8.40 13.93
N ASN A 71 -20.67 -7.48 14.86
CA ASN A 71 -21.99 -7.00 15.21
C ASN A 71 -22.08 -5.53 14.76
N ILE A 72 -23.01 -5.25 13.85
CA ILE A 72 -23.15 -3.96 13.19
C ILE A 72 -24.58 -3.47 13.42
N ALA A 73 -24.71 -2.38 14.17
CA ALA A 73 -25.96 -1.66 14.37
C ALA A 73 -25.86 -0.31 13.65
N VAL A 74 -26.64 -0.12 12.58
CA VAL A 74 -26.56 1.03 11.68
C VAL A 74 -27.92 1.68 11.48
N ASN A 75 -27.90 2.99 11.20
CA ASN A 75 -29.04 3.80 10.82
C ASN A 75 -28.70 4.60 9.55
N LEU A 76 -29.62 4.59 8.59
CA LEU A 76 -29.60 5.48 7.43
C LEU A 76 -30.53 6.67 7.71
N ASP A 77 -29.98 7.88 7.61
CA ASP A 77 -30.75 9.11 7.58
C ASP A 77 -30.77 9.64 6.15
N GLU A 78 -31.92 9.52 5.49
CA GLU A 78 -32.12 9.96 4.11
C GLU A 78 -32.09 11.49 3.98
N ALA A 79 -32.61 12.21 4.99
CA ALA A 79 -32.69 13.67 4.95
C ALA A 79 -31.29 14.30 4.96
N THR A 80 -30.34 13.66 5.66
CA THR A 80 -28.94 14.10 5.72
C THR A 80 -28.00 13.24 4.88
N SER A 81 -28.51 12.24 4.14
CA SER A 81 -27.72 11.29 3.35
C SER A 81 -26.57 10.65 4.14
N THR A 82 -26.81 10.32 5.41
CA THR A 82 -25.78 9.86 6.35
C THR A 82 -26.07 8.44 6.85
N VAL A 83 -25.03 7.59 6.83
CA VAL A 83 -25.05 6.30 7.53
C VAL A 83 -24.24 6.44 8.81
N SER A 84 -24.87 6.15 9.95
CA SER A 84 -24.22 6.15 11.26
C SER A 84 -24.45 4.82 11.97
N GLY A 85 -23.59 4.47 12.92
CA GLY A 85 -23.74 3.21 13.63
C GLY A 85 -22.60 2.88 14.57
N THR A 86 -22.79 1.77 15.26
CA THR A 86 -21.79 1.16 16.16
C THR A 86 -21.41 -0.19 15.60
N ILE A 87 -20.10 -0.44 15.53
CA ILE A 87 -19.54 -1.71 15.08
C ILE A 87 -18.76 -2.32 16.24
N SER A 88 -19.07 -3.55 16.60
CA SER A 88 -18.26 -4.37 17.51
C SER A 88 -17.63 -5.52 16.73
N ILE A 89 -16.31 -5.62 16.79
CA ILE A 89 -15.54 -6.65 16.09
C ILE A 89 -14.89 -7.55 17.15
N THR A 90 -15.22 -8.84 17.12
CA THR A 90 -14.50 -9.85 17.91
C THR A 90 -13.47 -10.52 17.01
N TYR A 91 -12.19 -10.26 17.27
CA TYR A 91 -11.09 -10.85 16.50
C TYR A 91 -10.43 -11.99 17.27
N LYS A 92 -10.22 -13.13 16.59
CA LYS A 92 -9.49 -14.28 17.12
C LYS A 92 -8.25 -14.55 16.26
N ASN A 93 -7.07 -14.41 16.88
CA ASN A 93 -5.78 -14.76 16.29
C ASN A 93 -5.56 -16.28 16.40
N ASN A 94 -5.89 -17.02 15.34
CA ASN A 94 -5.63 -18.45 15.22
C ASN A 94 -4.25 -18.74 14.63
N SER A 95 -3.48 -17.70 14.26
CA SER A 95 -2.13 -17.90 13.77
C SER A 95 -1.22 -18.44 14.88
N PRO A 96 -0.15 -19.18 14.53
CA PRO A 96 0.85 -19.61 15.50
C PRO A 96 1.69 -18.43 16.03
N ASP A 97 1.59 -17.27 15.40
CA ASP A 97 2.41 -16.10 15.69
C ASP A 97 1.68 -15.10 16.58
N GLN A 98 2.47 -14.31 17.31
CA GLN A 98 1.93 -13.14 18.00
C GLN A 98 1.63 -12.04 16.98
N LEU A 99 0.49 -11.38 17.18
CA LEU A 99 0.00 -10.36 16.25
C LEU A 99 0.10 -8.97 16.88
N PRO A 100 1.09 -8.13 16.51
CA PRO A 100 1.29 -6.80 17.09
C PRO A 100 0.28 -5.77 16.58
N PHE A 101 -0.40 -6.04 15.46
CA PHE A 101 -1.41 -5.14 14.92
C PHE A 101 -2.49 -5.88 14.13
N VAL A 102 -3.68 -5.30 14.06
CA VAL A 102 -4.74 -5.72 13.12
C VAL A 102 -4.98 -4.64 12.07
N TRP A 103 -5.27 -5.08 10.85
CA TRP A 103 -5.69 -4.21 9.76
C TRP A 103 -7.21 -4.16 9.68
N LEU A 104 -7.75 -2.97 9.46
CA LEU A 104 -9.14 -2.72 9.13
C LEU A 104 -9.19 -2.04 7.76
N MET A 105 -10.09 -2.52 6.91
CA MET A 105 -10.38 -1.93 5.61
C MET A 105 -11.42 -0.82 5.78
N LEU A 106 -11.09 0.37 5.32
CA LEU A 106 -11.88 1.60 5.40
C LEU A 106 -12.20 2.11 3.99
N GLU A 107 -12.83 1.27 3.18
CA GLU A 107 -13.07 1.52 1.74
C GLU A 107 -13.79 2.84 1.44
N GLN A 108 -14.72 3.29 2.29
CA GLN A 108 -15.41 4.58 2.09
C GLN A 108 -14.45 5.77 2.08
N ASN A 109 -13.26 5.65 2.68
CA ASN A 109 -12.22 6.68 2.59
C ASN A 109 -11.73 6.91 1.15
N SER A 110 -11.95 5.97 0.22
CA SER A 110 -11.63 6.18 -1.21
C SER A 110 -12.45 7.31 -1.85
N PHE A 111 -13.52 7.77 -1.18
CA PHE A 111 -14.34 8.90 -1.63
C PHE A 111 -14.04 10.20 -0.88
N ALA A 112 -13.10 10.20 0.07
CA ALA A 112 -12.60 11.41 0.68
C ALA A 112 -11.85 12.24 -0.36
N ASP A 113 -11.98 13.57 -0.30
CA ASP A 113 -11.43 14.47 -1.34
C ASP A 113 -9.89 14.40 -1.45
N ASN A 114 -9.21 14.09 -0.35
CA ASN A 114 -7.76 13.93 -0.31
C ASN A 114 -7.29 12.47 -0.48
N SER A 115 -8.19 11.53 -0.78
CA SER A 115 -7.83 10.13 -0.99
C SER A 115 -7.13 9.91 -2.32
N ARG A 116 -6.30 8.86 -2.39
CA ARG A 116 -5.66 8.50 -3.67
C ARG A 116 -6.72 8.08 -4.70
N GLY A 117 -7.75 7.36 -4.26
CA GLY A 117 -8.87 6.94 -5.10
C GLY A 117 -9.57 8.11 -5.78
N ALA A 118 -9.91 9.17 -5.04
CA ALA A 118 -10.52 10.37 -5.61
C ALA A 118 -9.59 11.10 -6.60
N GLN A 119 -8.27 11.11 -6.36
CA GLN A 119 -7.31 11.81 -7.22
C GLN A 119 -7.03 11.09 -8.54
N ILE A 120 -7.07 9.76 -8.57
CA ILE A 120 -6.80 8.97 -9.79
C ILE A 120 -8.07 8.66 -10.59
N THR A 121 -9.24 8.79 -9.96
CA THR A 121 -10.51 8.51 -10.63
C THR A 121 -10.95 9.73 -11.42
N GLY A 122 -10.81 9.65 -12.75
CA GLY A 122 -11.18 10.74 -13.65
C GLY A 122 -12.66 11.15 -13.57
N LEU A 123 -12.95 12.40 -13.91
CA LEU A 123 -14.30 12.93 -14.04
C LEU A 123 -15.13 12.05 -14.99
N ARG A 124 -16.38 11.75 -14.62
CA ARG A 124 -17.31 10.88 -15.40
C ARG A 124 -16.86 9.42 -15.54
N SER A 125 -15.87 8.98 -14.75
CA SER A 125 -15.59 7.55 -14.59
C SER A 125 -16.80 6.84 -14.01
N ARG A 126 -17.02 5.58 -14.39
CA ARG A 126 -18.03 4.72 -13.76
C ARG A 126 -17.85 4.57 -12.23
N TYR A 127 -16.68 4.92 -11.70
CA TYR A 127 -16.31 4.88 -10.29
C TYR A 127 -16.11 6.28 -9.68
N GLY A 128 -16.28 7.35 -10.47
CA GLY A 128 -16.05 8.74 -10.05
C GLY A 128 -17.29 9.43 -9.51
N LYS A 129 -17.14 10.71 -9.14
CA LYS A 129 -18.27 11.59 -8.80
C LYS A 129 -18.93 12.10 -10.10
N GLN A 130 -20.25 12.02 -10.19
CA GLN A 130 -21.08 12.40 -11.35
C GLN A 130 -21.73 13.78 -11.15
N GLY A 131 -21.03 14.66 -10.44
CA GLY A 131 -21.52 16.00 -10.07
C GLY A 131 -22.17 16.07 -8.69
N GLU A 132 -22.28 14.95 -7.97
CA GLU A 132 -22.72 14.95 -6.57
C GLU A 132 -21.67 15.57 -5.66
N ILE A 133 -22.12 16.45 -4.76
CA ILE A 133 -21.29 16.95 -3.66
C ILE A 133 -21.35 15.91 -2.54
N MET A 134 -20.44 14.93 -2.59
CA MET A 134 -20.31 13.89 -1.57
C MET A 134 -19.01 14.10 -0.78
N THR A 135 -19.14 14.33 0.52
CA THR A 135 -18.03 14.27 1.48
C THR A 135 -17.89 12.83 1.96
N GLY A 136 -17.13 12.02 1.21
CA GLY A 136 -16.92 10.61 1.51
C GLY A 136 -15.91 10.37 2.64
N GLY A 137 -15.91 9.14 3.15
CA GLY A 137 -14.99 8.69 4.20
C GLY A 137 -15.67 8.40 5.54
N TYR A 138 -14.96 7.66 6.38
CA TYR A 138 -15.41 7.33 7.73
C TYR A 138 -15.02 8.43 8.71
N THR A 139 -15.98 8.85 9.54
CA THR A 139 -15.69 9.55 10.79
C THR A 139 -15.74 8.56 11.94
N ILE A 140 -14.59 8.12 12.42
CA ILE A 140 -14.48 7.13 13.51
C ILE A 140 -14.40 7.86 14.85
N LYS A 141 -15.26 7.49 15.79
CA LYS A 141 -15.30 8.01 17.16
C LYS A 141 -15.30 6.87 18.16
N ASN A 142 -14.81 7.12 19.37
CA ASN A 142 -14.86 6.17 20.51
C ASN A 142 -14.22 4.80 20.20
N LEU A 143 -13.14 4.80 19.42
CA LEU A 143 -12.40 3.59 19.14
C LEU A 143 -11.78 3.07 20.44
N SER A 144 -12.06 1.81 20.77
CA SER A 144 -11.54 1.15 21.95
C SER A 144 -11.30 -0.33 21.65
N VAL A 145 -10.38 -0.93 22.39
CA VAL A 145 -10.04 -2.35 22.28
C VAL A 145 -10.06 -2.94 23.68
N THR A 146 -10.72 -4.09 23.82
CA THR A 146 -10.68 -4.87 25.06
C THR A 146 -10.23 -6.30 24.78
N ARG A 147 -9.53 -6.90 25.75
CA ARG A 147 -9.06 -8.28 25.72
C ARG A 147 -9.38 -8.93 27.06
N LYS A 148 -10.16 -10.01 27.05
CA LYS A 148 -10.63 -10.71 28.28
C LYS A 148 -11.28 -9.74 29.30
N GLY A 149 -12.08 -8.78 28.80
CA GLY A 149 -12.78 -7.79 29.63
C GLY A 149 -11.93 -6.62 30.13
N LYS A 150 -10.64 -6.55 29.81
CA LYS A 150 -9.75 -5.44 30.19
C LYS A 150 -9.44 -4.56 28.98
N ALA A 151 -9.36 -3.25 29.19
CA ALA A 151 -8.90 -2.32 28.16
C ALA A 151 -7.46 -2.65 27.74
N VAL A 152 -7.18 -2.49 26.45
CA VAL A 152 -5.85 -2.68 25.85
C VAL A 152 -5.35 -1.33 25.37
N ASN A 153 -4.08 -1.04 25.63
CA ASN A 153 -3.43 0.14 25.06
C ASN A 153 -3.04 -0.14 23.62
N PHE A 154 -3.33 0.82 22.75
CA PHE A 154 -3.02 0.74 21.33
C PHE A 154 -2.85 2.13 20.74
N SER A 155 -2.12 2.20 19.63
CA SER A 155 -2.13 3.35 18.73
C SER A 155 -2.85 2.98 17.44
N SER A 156 -3.39 3.97 16.75
CA SER A 156 -4.02 3.76 15.45
C SER A 156 -3.41 4.64 14.37
N ILE A 157 -3.23 4.08 13.18
CA ILE A 157 -2.79 4.82 12.00
C ILE A 157 -3.80 4.55 10.89
N VAL A 158 -4.35 5.62 10.31
CA VAL A 158 -5.19 5.54 9.12
C VAL A 158 -4.38 6.11 7.96
N GLU A 159 -4.20 5.30 6.93
CA GLU A 159 -3.60 5.71 5.67
C GLU A 159 -4.55 5.34 4.54
N ASP A 160 -5.23 6.35 3.98
CA ASP A 160 -6.18 6.19 2.88
C ASP A 160 -7.31 5.22 3.27
N THR A 161 -7.48 4.10 2.57
CA THR A 161 -8.50 3.09 2.85
C THR A 161 -8.09 2.02 3.87
N ARG A 162 -6.97 2.21 4.59
CA ARG A 162 -6.46 1.18 5.51
C ARG A 162 -6.20 1.78 6.88
N MET A 163 -6.59 1.04 7.91
CA MET A 163 -6.30 1.39 9.29
C MET A 163 -5.53 0.26 9.97
N GLN A 164 -4.47 0.60 10.70
CA GLN A 164 -3.83 -0.30 11.65
C GLN A 164 -4.27 0.05 13.06
N LEU A 165 -4.63 -0.96 13.84
CA LEU A 165 -4.62 -0.90 15.31
C LEU A 165 -3.36 -1.60 15.78
N ARG A 166 -2.40 -0.84 16.32
CA ARG A 166 -1.12 -1.35 16.80
C ARG A 166 -1.16 -1.47 18.32
N PHE A 167 -1.05 -2.69 18.82
CA PHE A 167 -1.13 -2.98 20.24
C PHE A 167 0.23 -2.80 20.89
N ASP A 168 0.27 -2.21 22.08
CA ASP A 168 1.50 -2.12 22.88
C ASP A 168 1.96 -3.53 23.28
N ASP A 169 1.00 -4.37 23.69
CA ASP A 169 1.18 -5.79 23.92
C ASP A 169 0.55 -6.61 22.78
N ALA A 170 1.36 -7.34 22.03
CA ALA A 170 0.89 -8.17 20.92
C ALA A 170 -0.23 -9.14 21.35
N MET A 171 -1.17 -9.39 20.44
CA MET A 171 -2.19 -10.42 20.64
C MET A 171 -1.53 -11.79 20.58
N THR A 172 -1.74 -12.60 21.63
CA THR A 172 -1.24 -13.96 21.67
C THR A 172 -1.92 -14.83 20.61
N ALA A 173 -1.24 -15.90 20.18
CA ALA A 173 -1.90 -17.01 19.51
C ALA A 173 -3.01 -17.59 20.41
N ASN A 174 -4.08 -18.12 19.79
CA ASN A 174 -5.18 -18.77 20.50
C ASN A 174 -4.78 -20.12 21.07
#